data_AF-A0A9P6UF73-F1
#
_entry.id   AF-A0A9P6UF73-F1
#
_cell.length_a   1.000
_cell.length_b   1.000
_cell.length_c   1.000
_cell.angle_alpha   90.00
_cell.angle_beta   90.00
_cell.angle_gamma   90.00
#
_symmetry.space_group_name_H-M   'P 1'
#
loop_
_entity.id
_entity.type
_entity.pdbx_description
1 polymer ?
#
loop_
_entity_poly.entity_id
_entity_poly.type
_entity_poly.pdbx_seq_one_letter_code
_entity_poly.pdbx_strand_id
1 'polypeptide(L)'
;MPEGFVDTDVVIPMRETPTINKNKDLRSANRRSSLTMRGKRASSIGNGFTADDPAPVRMKQLMAWCGRITIDGQRSKSQTALKIAKEVEEEVLSLLISGQLSVSWYSRPLDKDPIRTAPKKPHRQNTENLRKLRECEAQIAKLRKEDEDWTKVISSFNTFHAALLDSGAKLPPGDAPIPMPESFVGEIDLSLLTADERSLWEKHCKPKDAASTPGKSPKAGVLANSVGSSGRESNKWMTEMMSTLETEVDSLRDTLYSATRFDKVAKQYTDQVLEQIALALDERQHPRTTES
;
A
#
# COMPACT_ATOMS: atom_id res chain seq x y z
N MET A 1 45.75 -74.92 -17.73
CA MET A 1 45.92 -75.68 -16.47
C MET A 1 47.14 -75.11 -15.76
N PRO A 2 47.05 -74.80 -14.45
CA PRO A 2 47.63 -73.61 -13.85
C PRO A 2 48.99 -73.84 -13.17
N GLU A 3 49.78 -72.77 -13.06
CA GLU A 3 51.01 -72.70 -12.28
C GLU A 3 50.73 -72.86 -10.78
N GLY A 4 51.57 -73.66 -10.12
CA GLY A 4 51.50 -73.95 -8.70
C GLY A 4 51.90 -72.74 -7.86
N PHE A 5 50.95 -72.25 -7.07
CA PHE A 5 51.18 -71.34 -5.95
C PHE A 5 51.92 -72.10 -4.84
N VAL A 6 53.19 -71.75 -4.60
CA VAL A 6 53.92 -72.21 -3.42
C VAL A 6 53.54 -71.34 -2.22
N ASP A 7 52.63 -71.86 -1.40
CA ASP A 7 52.33 -71.30 -0.09
C ASP A 7 53.57 -71.46 0.79
N THR A 8 54.22 -70.35 1.12
CA THR A 8 55.34 -70.35 2.06
C THR A 8 54.79 -70.06 3.44
N ASP A 9 54.59 -71.13 4.22
CA ASP A 9 54.16 -71.04 5.62
C ASP A 9 55.25 -70.34 6.45
N VAL A 10 55.11 -69.02 6.59
CA VAL A 10 55.93 -68.22 7.50
C VAL A 10 55.39 -68.42 8.91
N VAL A 11 56.07 -69.27 9.68
CA VAL A 11 55.72 -69.52 11.09
C VAL A 11 55.87 -68.23 11.90
N ILE A 12 54.73 -67.67 12.33
CA ILE A 12 54.70 -66.49 13.21
C ILE A 12 55.14 -66.93 14.62
N PRO A 13 56.18 -66.31 15.21
CA PRO A 13 56.64 -66.67 16.56
C PRO A 13 55.54 -66.45 17.60
N MET A 14 55.26 -67.47 18.43
CA MET A 14 54.22 -67.41 19.47
C MET A 14 54.50 -66.44 20.63
N ARG A 15 55.67 -65.79 20.64
CA ARG A 15 56.02 -64.73 21.59
C ARG A 15 56.68 -63.58 20.83
N GLU A 16 56.23 -62.36 21.10
CA GLU A 16 56.80 -61.16 20.48
C GLU A 16 58.31 -61.09 20.78
N THR A 17 59.13 -60.89 19.75
CA THR A 17 60.57 -60.74 19.91
C THR A 17 60.88 -59.49 20.73
N PRO A 18 61.99 -59.44 21.48
CA PRO A 18 62.34 -58.28 22.29
C PRO A 18 62.42 -56.97 21.47
N THR A 19 62.74 -57.06 20.18
CA THR A 19 62.71 -55.95 19.23
C THR A 19 61.28 -55.49 18.92
N ILE A 20 60.33 -56.41 18.77
CA ILE A 20 58.91 -56.08 18.60
C ILE A 20 58.38 -55.41 19.86
N ASN A 21 58.71 -55.91 21.06
CA ASN A 21 58.34 -55.28 22.32
C ASN A 21 58.92 -53.85 22.42
N LYS A 22 60.19 -53.65 22.06
CA LYS A 22 60.82 -52.33 22.04
C LYS A 22 60.17 -51.38 21.03
N ASN A 23 59.78 -51.87 19.85
CA ASN A 23 59.06 -51.09 18.84
C ASN A 23 57.62 -50.76 19.27
N LYS A 24 56.96 -51.68 19.98
CA LYS A 24 55.64 -51.48 20.58
C LYS A 24 55.71 -50.43 21.67
N ASP A 25 56.75 -50.48 22.50
CA ASP A 25 56.98 -49.51 23.56
C ASP A 25 57.33 -48.12 23.00
N LEU A 26 58.13 -48.03 21.93
CA LEU A 26 58.34 -46.76 21.21
C LEU A 26 57.05 -46.20 20.60
N ARG A 27 56.11 -47.07 20.21
CA ARG A 27 54.78 -46.67 19.69
C ARG A 27 53.81 -46.26 20.80
N SER A 28 53.96 -46.77 22.03
CA SER A 28 53.12 -46.40 23.19
C SER A 28 53.70 -45.26 24.03
N ALA A 29 55.02 -45.15 24.16
CA ALA A 29 55.69 -44.26 25.11
C ALA A 29 55.77 -42.80 24.69
N ASN A 30 55.43 -42.45 23.44
CA ASN A 30 55.42 -41.04 23.03
C ASN A 30 54.52 -40.74 21.83
N ARG A 31 53.26 -41.19 21.88
CA ARG A 31 52.22 -40.46 21.14
C ARG A 31 51.93 -39.17 21.90
N ARG A 32 52.73 -38.14 21.59
CA ARG A 32 52.49 -36.74 21.92
C ARG A 32 50.98 -36.46 21.90
N SER A 33 50.36 -36.41 23.07
CA SER A 33 48.96 -36.02 23.21
C SER A 33 48.86 -34.53 22.88
N SER A 34 48.61 -34.21 21.60
CA SER A 34 48.29 -32.85 21.17
C SER A 34 46.84 -32.48 21.44
N LEU A 35 46.03 -33.39 22.01
CA LEU A 35 44.63 -33.12 22.34
C LEU A 35 44.49 -32.25 23.59
N THR A 36 45.37 -32.41 24.59
CA THR A 36 45.30 -31.68 25.86
C THR A 36 45.93 -30.28 25.81
N MET A 37 46.71 -29.97 24.77
CA MET A 37 47.38 -28.68 24.57
C MET A 37 46.91 -27.94 23.30
N ARG A 38 45.82 -28.40 22.67
CA ARG A 38 45.12 -27.59 21.67
C ARG A 38 44.33 -26.53 22.44
N GLY A 39 44.90 -25.33 22.51
CA GLY A 39 44.42 -24.21 23.30
C GLY A 39 42.89 -24.11 23.32
N LYS A 40 42.34 -24.17 24.53
CA LYS A 40 40.98 -23.71 24.81
C LYS A 40 40.94 -22.26 24.33
N ARG A 41 40.29 -22.01 23.19
CA ARG A 41 40.03 -20.64 22.72
C ARG A 41 39.25 -19.95 23.83
N ALA A 42 39.63 -18.73 24.22
CA ALA A 42 38.93 -17.96 25.25
C ALA A 42 37.41 -17.81 24.98
N SER A 43 36.96 -18.04 23.75
CA SER A 43 35.55 -18.19 23.36
C SER A 43 34.80 -19.35 24.06
N SER A 44 35.51 -20.31 24.66
CA SER A 44 34.96 -21.44 25.43
C SER A 44 34.75 -21.12 26.91
N ILE A 45 35.29 -20.00 27.41
CA ILE A 45 35.35 -19.65 28.84
C ILE A 45 34.08 -18.93 29.37
N GLY A 46 32.97 -18.96 28.63
CA GLY A 46 31.69 -18.43 29.10
C GLY A 46 30.66 -19.49 29.50
N ASN A 47 30.55 -20.59 28.74
CA ASN A 47 29.35 -21.44 28.80
C ASN A 47 29.57 -22.96 28.61
N GLY A 48 30.82 -23.45 28.62
CA GLY A 48 31.07 -24.90 28.58
C GLY A 48 30.69 -25.58 27.27
N PHE A 49 30.82 -24.89 26.13
CA PHE A 49 30.48 -25.43 24.82
C PHE A 49 31.69 -26.10 24.15
N THR A 50 31.54 -27.38 23.80
CA THR A 50 32.55 -28.20 23.13
C THR A 50 32.08 -28.58 21.73
N ALA A 51 32.98 -28.54 20.74
CA ALA A 51 32.64 -28.93 19.36
C ALA A 51 32.19 -30.39 19.24
N ASP A 52 32.54 -31.21 20.24
CA ASP A 52 32.23 -32.64 20.32
C ASP A 52 30.85 -32.95 20.92
N ASP A 53 30.04 -31.93 21.23
CA ASP A 53 28.69 -32.15 21.76
C ASP A 53 27.79 -32.83 20.69
N PRO A 54 26.86 -33.72 21.11
CA PRO A 54 25.90 -34.35 20.20
C PRO A 54 25.13 -33.33 19.35
N ALA A 55 24.81 -33.69 18.10
CA ALA A 55 24.23 -32.76 17.13
C ALA A 55 23.00 -31.96 17.62
N PRO A 56 22.04 -32.54 18.37
CA PRO A 56 20.91 -31.77 18.90
C PRO A 56 21.28 -30.78 20.01
N VAL A 57 22.35 -31.05 20.77
CA VAL A 57 22.84 -30.14 21.81
C VAL A 57 23.46 -28.92 21.16
N ARG A 58 24.28 -29.11 20.11
CA ARG A 58 24.79 -27.99 19.29
C ARG A 58 23.66 -27.19 18.64
N MET A 59 22.62 -27.87 18.17
CA MET A 59 21.43 -27.18 17.63
C MET A 59 20.73 -26.33 18.69
N LYS A 60 20.51 -26.87 19.90
CA LYS A 60 19.94 -26.10 21.03
C LYS A 60 20.79 -24.87 21.36
N GLN A 61 22.11 -25.01 21.38
CA GLN A 61 23.04 -23.90 21.62
C GLN A 61 22.90 -22.81 20.54
N LEU A 62 22.89 -23.21 19.27
CA LEU A 62 22.70 -22.28 18.15
C LEU A 62 21.35 -21.58 18.23
N MET A 63 20.27 -22.31 18.50
CA MET A 63 18.93 -21.73 18.64
C MET A 63 18.83 -20.76 19.82
N ALA A 64 19.44 -21.07 20.96
CA ALA A 64 19.49 -20.15 22.10
C ALA A 64 20.30 -18.88 21.77
N TRP A 65 21.43 -19.01 21.08
CA TRP A 65 22.22 -17.86 20.63
C TRP A 65 21.48 -17.00 19.61
N CYS A 66 20.88 -17.62 18.58
CA CYS A 66 20.05 -16.92 17.60
C CYS A 66 18.85 -16.23 18.26
N GLY A 67 18.18 -16.90 19.20
CA GLY A 67 17.06 -16.35 19.96
C GLY A 67 17.46 -15.07 20.71
N ARG A 68 18.61 -15.09 21.41
CA ARG A 68 19.13 -13.91 22.11
C ARG A 68 19.38 -12.73 21.18
N ILE A 69 20.03 -12.98 20.04
CA ILE A 69 20.29 -11.95 19.02
C ILE A 69 19.00 -11.38 18.45
N THR A 70 18.01 -12.22 18.20
CA THR A 70 16.72 -11.76 17.68
C THR A 70 15.97 -10.89 18.68
N ILE A 71 15.94 -11.28 19.96
CA ILE A 71 15.29 -10.51 21.04
C ILE A 71 15.95 -9.13 21.20
N ASP A 72 17.27 -9.07 21.11
CA ASP A 72 18.03 -7.82 21.19
C ASP A 72 17.80 -6.91 19.97
N GLY A 73 17.69 -7.50 18.78
CA GLY A 73 17.44 -6.80 17.52
C GLY A 73 15.98 -6.42 17.24
N GLN A 74 15.02 -6.89 18.05
CA GLN A 74 13.60 -6.69 17.82
C GLN A 74 13.14 -5.24 17.94
N ARG A 75 12.39 -4.78 16.94
CA ARG A 75 11.76 -3.45 16.88
C ARG A 75 10.30 -3.57 16.46
N SER A 76 9.42 -2.82 17.10
CA SER A 76 7.98 -2.78 16.80
C SER A 76 7.44 -1.37 17.01
N LYS A 77 6.33 -1.05 16.33
CA LYS A 77 5.64 0.25 16.44
C LYS A 77 4.93 0.42 17.78
N SER A 78 4.50 -0.69 18.41
CA SER A 78 3.82 -0.68 19.71
C SER A 78 4.78 -1.13 20.80
N GLN A 79 5.12 -0.22 21.71
CA GLN A 79 6.03 -0.51 22.83
C GLN A 79 5.44 -1.56 23.78
N THR A 80 4.12 -1.53 24.01
CA THR A 80 3.42 -2.52 24.84
C THR A 80 3.50 -3.91 24.23
N ALA A 81 3.23 -4.04 22.92
CA ALA A 81 3.33 -5.32 22.22
C ALA A 81 4.77 -5.85 22.22
N LEU A 82 5.77 -4.96 22.09
CA LEU A 82 7.18 -5.33 22.15
C LEU A 82 7.57 -5.87 23.53
N LYS A 83 7.15 -5.23 24.62
CA LYS A 83 7.43 -5.71 25.99
C LYS A 83 6.86 -7.12 26.21
N ILE A 84 5.60 -7.32 25.85
CA ILE A 84 4.92 -8.62 25.98
C ILE A 84 5.62 -9.68 25.12
N ALA A 85 5.98 -9.35 23.88
CA ALA A 85 6.68 -10.28 23.00
C ALA A 85 8.05 -10.68 23.59
N LYS A 86 8.84 -9.72 24.09
CA LYS A 86 10.13 -10.01 24.72
C LYS A 86 10.01 -10.87 25.96
N GLU A 87 9.00 -10.64 26.79
CA GLU A 87 8.73 -11.44 27.99
C GLU A 87 8.42 -12.90 27.62
N VAL A 88 7.53 -13.11 26.65
CA VAL A 88 7.17 -14.45 26.15
C VAL A 88 8.36 -15.14 25.49
N GLU A 89 9.14 -14.42 24.69
CA GLU A 89 10.32 -14.99 24.02
C GLU A 89 11.44 -15.35 24.99
N GLU A 90 11.65 -14.56 26.05
CA GLU A 90 12.59 -14.87 27.12
C GLU A 90 12.13 -16.09 27.93
N GLU A 91 10.83 -16.22 28.18
CA GLU A 91 10.25 -17.43 28.78
C GLU A 91 10.56 -18.65 27.90
N VAL A 92 10.28 -18.59 26.60
CA VAL A 92 10.57 -19.70 25.66
C VAL A 92 12.06 -20.03 25.61
N LEU A 93 12.94 -19.03 25.64
CA LEU A 93 14.37 -19.21 25.66
C LEU A 93 14.83 -19.87 26.99
N SER A 94 14.21 -19.51 28.11
CA SER A 94 14.44 -20.15 29.42
C SER A 94 13.99 -21.62 29.43
N LEU A 95 12.84 -21.94 28.82
CA LEU A 95 12.33 -23.30 28.65
C LEU A 95 13.25 -24.15 27.76
N LEU A 96 13.80 -23.53 26.72
CA LEU A 96 14.79 -24.16 25.86
C LEU A 96 16.08 -24.49 26.62
N ILE A 97 16.64 -23.53 27.35
CA ILE A 97 17.89 -23.68 28.11
C ILE A 97 17.72 -24.70 29.24
N SER A 98 16.62 -24.63 30.01
CA SER A 98 16.29 -25.59 31.08
C SER A 98 16.03 -27.01 30.57
N GLY A 99 15.80 -27.18 29.26
CA GLY A 99 15.60 -28.49 28.63
C GLY A 99 14.17 -29.00 28.69
N GLN A 100 13.22 -28.17 29.13
CA GLN A 100 11.79 -28.49 29.05
C GLN A 100 11.28 -28.55 27.61
N LEU A 101 11.88 -27.75 26.71
CA LEU A 101 11.66 -27.86 25.27
C LEU A 101 12.75 -28.74 24.62
N SER A 102 12.36 -29.92 24.12
CA SER A 102 13.28 -30.84 23.45
C SER A 102 13.52 -30.45 21.99
N VAL A 103 14.76 -30.18 21.61
CA VAL A 103 15.19 -29.97 20.20
C VAL A 103 15.67 -31.29 19.54
N SER A 104 15.72 -32.37 20.31
CA SER A 104 16.17 -33.69 19.85
C SER A 104 15.21 -34.27 18.82
N TRP A 105 15.68 -34.43 17.58
CA TRP A 105 14.98 -35.21 16.55
C TRP A 105 15.12 -36.73 16.75
N TYR A 106 15.96 -37.18 17.69
CA TYR A 106 16.09 -38.61 18.06
C TYR A 106 14.80 -39.19 18.65
N SER A 107 13.94 -38.35 19.22
CA SER A 107 12.68 -38.78 19.84
C SER A 107 11.46 -38.51 18.95
N ARG A 108 11.65 -38.26 17.64
CA ARG A 108 10.54 -38.03 16.71
C ARG A 108 9.82 -39.36 16.44
N PRO A 109 8.54 -39.50 16.79
CA PRO A 109 7.76 -40.70 16.45
C PRO A 109 7.65 -40.81 14.93
N LEU A 110 7.91 -42.01 14.40
CA LEU A 110 7.98 -42.29 12.96
C LEU A 110 6.61 -42.12 12.27
N ASP A 111 5.53 -42.44 12.98
CA ASP A 111 4.16 -42.19 12.57
C ASP A 111 3.58 -41.04 13.40
N LYS A 112 3.32 -39.90 12.76
CA LYS A 112 2.44 -38.89 13.34
C LYS A 112 1.44 -38.40 12.31
N ASP A 113 0.16 -38.59 12.65
CA ASP A 113 -0.93 -37.73 12.21
C ASP A 113 -0.48 -36.26 12.27
N PRO A 114 -0.93 -35.42 11.32
CA PRO A 114 -0.51 -34.02 11.25
C PRO A 114 -0.68 -33.39 12.63
N ILE A 115 0.42 -32.85 13.16
CA ILE A 115 0.49 -32.13 14.43
C ILE A 115 -0.79 -31.29 14.56
N ARG A 116 -1.54 -31.44 15.66
CA ARG A 116 -2.67 -30.56 16.00
C ARG A 116 -2.14 -29.14 16.15
N THR A 117 -2.00 -28.46 15.01
CA THR A 117 -1.53 -27.10 14.95
C THR A 117 -2.61 -26.22 15.56
N ALA A 118 -2.19 -25.29 16.43
CA ALA A 118 -3.05 -24.23 16.90
C ALA A 118 -3.80 -23.59 15.72
N PRO A 119 -5.03 -23.06 15.92
CA PRO A 119 -5.78 -22.41 14.85
C PRO A 119 -4.89 -21.38 14.16
N LYS A 120 -4.69 -21.57 12.86
CA LYS A 120 -3.81 -20.71 12.05
C LYS A 120 -4.35 -19.29 12.13
N LYS A 121 -3.50 -18.32 12.47
CA LYS A 121 -3.86 -16.91 12.40
C LYS A 121 -4.31 -16.58 10.96
N PRO A 122 -5.34 -15.73 10.78
CA PRO A 122 -5.79 -15.36 9.44
C PRO A 122 -4.64 -14.69 8.68
N HIS A 123 -4.57 -14.96 7.38
CA HIS A 123 -3.59 -14.34 6.51
C HIS A 123 -3.75 -12.82 6.52
N ARG A 124 -2.64 -12.06 6.52
CA ARG A 124 -2.66 -10.59 6.59
C ARG A 124 -3.55 -9.97 5.51
N GLN A 125 -3.46 -10.46 4.28
CA GLN A 125 -4.31 -10.02 3.17
C GLN A 125 -5.80 -10.23 3.45
N ASN A 126 -6.19 -11.32 4.12
CA ASN A 126 -7.59 -11.56 4.45
C ASN A 126 -8.09 -10.51 5.45
N THR A 127 -7.26 -10.14 6.45
CA THR A 127 -7.62 -9.07 7.40
C THR A 127 -7.72 -7.70 6.75
N GLU A 128 -6.84 -7.38 5.80
CA GLU A 128 -6.89 -6.12 5.05
C GLU A 128 -8.07 -6.09 4.07
N ASN A 129 -8.34 -7.19 3.37
CA ASN A 129 -9.49 -7.33 2.49
C ASN A 129 -10.80 -7.19 3.27
N LEU A 130 -10.90 -7.79 4.46
CA LEU A 130 -12.06 -7.63 5.33
C LEU A 130 -12.27 -6.17 5.76
N ARG A 131 -11.18 -5.43 6.00
CA ARG A 131 -11.27 -4.00 6.32
C ARG A 131 -11.79 -3.21 5.12
N LYS A 132 -11.21 -3.43 3.94
CA LYS A 132 -11.63 -2.79 2.69
C LYS A 132 -13.07 -3.12 2.34
N LEU A 133 -13.48 -4.38 2.54
CA LEU A 133 -14.85 -4.82 2.29
C LEU A 133 -15.84 -3.99 3.11
N ARG A 134 -15.58 -3.78 4.40
CA ARG A 134 -16.43 -2.94 5.26
C ARG A 134 -16.48 -1.48 4.81
N GLU A 135 -15.34 -0.92 4.40
CA GLU A 135 -15.25 0.44 3.86
C GLU A 135 -16.11 0.57 2.58
N CYS A 136 -15.98 -0.39 1.66
CA CYS A 136 -16.77 -0.44 0.42
C CYS A 136 -18.26 -0.66 0.68
N GLU A 137 -18.64 -1.57 1.58
CA GLU A 137 -20.03 -1.82 1.96
C GLU A 137 -20.69 -0.58 2.55
N ALA A 138 -19.99 0.15 3.42
CA ALA A 138 -20.47 1.41 3.97
C ALA A 138 -20.69 2.47 2.88
N GLN A 139 -19.78 2.56 1.91
CA GLN A 139 -19.91 3.48 0.79
C GLN A 139 -21.08 3.10 -0.14
N ILE A 140 -21.27 1.81 -0.43
CA ILE A 140 -22.41 1.31 -1.20
C ILE A 140 -23.72 1.64 -0.47
N ALA A 141 -23.78 1.45 0.85
CA ALA A 141 -24.96 1.77 1.63
C ALA A 141 -25.29 3.27 1.60
N LYS A 142 -24.27 4.15 1.64
CA LYS A 142 -24.46 5.59 1.49
C LYS A 142 -25.00 5.96 0.11
N LEU A 143 -24.35 5.46 -0.95
CA LEU A 143 -24.75 5.75 -2.33
C LEU A 143 -26.16 5.24 -2.64
N ARG A 144 -26.57 4.09 -2.10
CA ARG A 144 -27.94 3.59 -2.24
C ARG A 144 -28.97 4.51 -1.60
N LYS A 145 -28.69 5.08 -0.43
CA LYS A 145 -29.58 6.06 0.19
C LYS A 145 -29.71 7.32 -0.66
N GLU A 146 -28.59 7.82 -1.17
CA GLU A 146 -28.59 8.97 -2.08
C GLU A 146 -29.42 8.68 -3.33
N ASP A 147 -29.26 7.51 -3.95
CA ASP A 147 -30.05 7.08 -5.11
C ASP A 147 -31.55 6.94 -4.79
N GLU A 148 -31.89 6.37 -3.63
CA GLU A 148 -33.28 6.34 -3.13
C GLU A 148 -33.86 7.75 -2.94
N ASP A 149 -33.07 8.70 -2.48
CA ASP A 149 -33.51 10.08 -2.29
C ASP A 149 -33.68 10.81 -3.64
N TRP A 150 -32.75 10.60 -4.58
CA TRP A 150 -32.87 11.14 -5.94
C TRP A 150 -34.08 10.57 -6.68
N THR A 151 -34.31 9.25 -6.60
CA THR A 151 -35.47 8.61 -7.22
C THR A 151 -36.79 9.12 -6.64
N LYS A 152 -36.87 9.38 -5.32
CA LYS A 152 -38.02 10.06 -4.70
C LYS A 152 -38.23 11.45 -5.28
N VAL A 153 -37.18 12.28 -5.36
CA VAL A 153 -37.27 13.63 -5.93
C VAL A 153 -37.75 13.58 -7.38
N ILE A 154 -37.14 12.74 -8.21
CA ILE A 154 -37.52 12.55 -9.61
C ILE A 154 -38.98 12.10 -9.71
N SER A 155 -39.41 11.13 -8.91
CA SER A 155 -40.79 10.65 -8.92
C SER A 155 -41.78 11.74 -8.48
N SER A 156 -41.44 12.55 -7.47
CA SER A 156 -42.26 13.67 -7.01
C SER A 156 -42.38 14.76 -8.07
N PHE A 157 -41.28 15.07 -8.78
CA PHE A 157 -41.28 16.04 -9.86
C PHE A 157 -42.06 15.53 -11.07
N ASN A 158 -41.86 14.27 -11.47
CA ASN A 158 -42.57 13.66 -12.58
C ASN A 158 -44.08 13.56 -12.31
N THR A 159 -44.49 13.23 -11.09
CA THR A 159 -45.91 13.21 -10.69
C THR A 159 -46.50 14.61 -10.67
N PHE A 160 -45.78 15.61 -10.15
CA PHE A 160 -46.20 17.01 -10.21
C PHE A 160 -46.35 17.49 -11.66
N HIS A 161 -45.37 17.22 -12.51
CA HIS A 161 -45.40 17.60 -13.92
C HIS A 161 -46.53 16.89 -14.69
N ALA A 162 -46.78 15.61 -14.42
CA ALA A 162 -47.89 14.87 -15.00
C ALA A 162 -49.24 15.46 -14.59
N ALA A 163 -49.42 15.81 -13.30
CA ALA A 163 -50.63 16.45 -12.81
C ALA A 163 -50.84 17.84 -13.43
N LEU A 164 -49.77 18.62 -13.61
CA LEU A 164 -49.84 19.93 -14.26
C LEU A 164 -50.31 19.79 -15.71
N LEU A 165 -49.74 18.85 -16.47
CA LEU A 165 -50.16 18.57 -17.85
C LEU A 165 -51.61 18.11 -17.95
N ASP A 166 -52.09 17.29 -17.02
CA ASP A 166 -53.48 16.81 -17.00
C ASP A 166 -54.47 17.93 -16.62
N SER A 167 -54.04 18.88 -15.78
CA SER A 167 -54.79 20.09 -15.44
C SER A 167 -54.73 21.18 -16.52
N GLY A 168 -53.75 21.11 -17.43
CA GLY A 168 -53.59 22.03 -18.54
C GLY A 168 -54.69 21.84 -19.59
N ALA A 169 -55.07 22.93 -20.26
CA ALA A 169 -56.03 22.85 -21.36
C ALA A 169 -55.53 21.85 -22.42
N LYS A 170 -56.32 20.79 -22.69
CA LYS A 170 -56.06 19.88 -23.80
C LYS A 170 -55.91 20.71 -25.08
N LEU A 171 -54.71 20.69 -25.66
CA LEU A 171 -54.49 21.24 -26.99
C LEU A 171 -55.49 20.57 -27.96
N PRO A 172 -56.14 21.35 -28.84
CA PRO A 172 -57.03 20.79 -29.83
C PRO A 172 -56.27 19.76 -30.70
N PRO A 173 -56.90 18.64 -31.09
CA PRO A 173 -56.26 17.65 -31.94
C PRO A 173 -56.04 18.23 -33.35
N GLY A 174 -54.78 18.46 -33.72
CA GLY A 174 -54.36 18.88 -35.06
C GLY A 174 -53.38 20.05 -35.05
N ASP A 175 -52.60 20.21 -36.14
CA ASP A 175 -51.64 21.29 -36.42
C ASP A 175 -52.29 22.69 -36.57
N ALA A 176 -53.40 22.94 -35.88
CA ALA A 176 -54.00 24.27 -35.81
C ALA A 176 -53.06 25.19 -35.03
N PRO A 177 -52.64 26.34 -35.58
CA PRO A 177 -51.85 27.32 -34.86
C PRO A 177 -52.58 27.72 -33.58
N ILE A 178 -51.92 27.52 -32.44
CA ILE A 178 -52.41 28.00 -31.15
C ILE A 178 -52.55 29.53 -31.28
N PRO A 179 -53.74 30.11 -31.07
CA PRO A 179 -53.88 31.55 -31.04
C PRO A 179 -53.09 32.06 -29.83
N MET A 180 -51.87 32.55 -30.06
CA MET A 180 -51.13 33.31 -29.08
C MET A 180 -51.99 34.53 -28.74
N PRO A 181 -52.46 34.71 -27.49
CA PRO A 181 -53.15 35.92 -27.13
C PRO A 181 -52.20 37.10 -27.35
N GLU A 182 -52.64 38.13 -28.08
CA GLU A 182 -51.89 39.35 -28.38
C GLU A 182 -51.40 40.09 -27.11
N SER A 183 -51.85 39.66 -25.93
CA SER A 183 -51.48 40.19 -24.62
C SER A 183 -50.15 39.67 -24.05
N PHE A 184 -49.40 38.79 -24.72
CA PHE A 184 -48.07 38.37 -24.23
C PHE A 184 -47.01 39.50 -24.28
N VAL A 185 -47.38 40.67 -24.81
CA VAL A 185 -46.57 41.91 -24.80
C VAL A 185 -47.03 42.89 -23.70
N GLY A 186 -48.05 42.54 -22.90
CA GLY A 186 -48.48 43.30 -21.73
C GLY A 186 -47.72 42.88 -20.49
N GLU A 187 -47.25 43.88 -19.72
CA GLU A 187 -46.56 43.80 -18.42
C GLU A 187 -46.48 42.40 -17.79
N ILE A 188 -45.25 41.89 -17.65
CA ILE A 188 -44.96 40.77 -16.76
C ILE A 188 -45.62 41.09 -15.42
N ASP A 189 -46.57 40.26 -14.99
CA ASP A 189 -47.22 40.46 -13.70
C ASP A 189 -46.21 40.11 -12.59
N LEU A 190 -45.50 41.13 -12.09
CA LEU A 190 -44.48 41.01 -11.04
C LEU A 190 -45.03 40.38 -9.75
N SER A 191 -46.35 40.30 -9.59
CA SER A 191 -47.00 39.62 -8.47
C SER A 191 -46.80 38.09 -8.47
N LEU A 192 -46.35 37.51 -9.58
CA LEU A 192 -46.06 36.09 -9.72
C LEU A 192 -44.62 35.69 -9.33
N LEU A 193 -43.70 36.65 -9.18
CA LEU A 193 -42.34 36.37 -8.74
C LEU A 193 -42.27 36.13 -7.23
N THR A 194 -41.44 35.16 -6.83
CA THR A 194 -41.10 34.87 -5.44
C THR A 194 -40.33 36.05 -4.82
N ALA A 195 -40.37 36.22 -3.49
CA ALA A 195 -39.76 37.38 -2.82
C ALA A 195 -38.27 37.58 -3.18
N ASP A 196 -37.52 36.48 -3.31
CA ASP A 196 -36.10 36.50 -3.67
C ASP A 196 -35.88 36.88 -5.15
N GLU A 197 -36.76 36.44 -6.04
CA GLU A 197 -36.70 36.73 -7.47
C GLU A 197 -37.03 38.21 -7.74
N ARG A 198 -37.96 38.79 -6.97
CA ARG A 198 -38.23 40.24 -7.02
C ARG A 198 -37.02 41.06 -6.59
N SER A 199 -36.31 40.62 -5.55
CA SER A 199 -35.09 41.32 -5.10
C SER A 199 -33.98 41.29 -6.16
N LEU A 200 -33.86 40.18 -6.90
CA LEU A 200 -32.90 40.05 -8.00
C LEU A 200 -33.27 40.94 -9.19
N TRP A 201 -34.55 40.94 -9.59
CA TRP A 201 -35.03 41.78 -10.68
C TRP A 201 -34.83 43.28 -10.38
N GLU A 202 -35.12 43.71 -9.15
CA GLU A 202 -34.96 45.10 -8.73
C GLU A 202 -33.49 45.54 -8.69
N LYS A 203 -32.57 44.64 -8.32
CA LYS A 203 -31.13 44.93 -8.24
C LYS A 203 -30.43 44.96 -9.61
N HIS A 204 -30.86 44.14 -10.57
CA HIS A 204 -30.08 43.87 -11.78
C HIS A 204 -30.81 44.12 -13.10
N CYS A 205 -32.14 44.04 -13.12
CA CYS A 205 -32.92 44.13 -14.36
C CYS A 205 -33.67 45.44 -14.51
N LYS A 206 -33.93 46.17 -13.41
CA LYS A 206 -34.56 47.48 -13.49
C LYS A 206 -33.58 48.48 -14.14
N PRO A 207 -33.89 49.07 -15.30
CA PRO A 207 -33.09 50.16 -15.84
C PRO A 207 -33.08 51.29 -14.81
N LYS A 208 -31.87 51.78 -14.49
CA LYS A 208 -31.65 52.82 -13.50
C LYS A 208 -32.12 54.15 -14.07
N ASP A 209 -33.43 54.43 -13.97
CA ASP A 209 -33.99 55.71 -14.41
C ASP A 209 -33.29 56.85 -13.67
N ALA A 210 -32.58 57.67 -14.44
CA ALA A 210 -32.00 58.91 -13.96
C ALA A 210 -33.11 59.76 -13.34
N ALA A 211 -32.90 60.13 -12.07
CA ALA A 211 -33.79 60.98 -11.30
C ALA A 211 -34.26 62.18 -12.13
N SER A 212 -35.57 62.22 -12.39
CA SER A 212 -36.23 63.36 -12.99
C SER A 212 -36.32 64.48 -11.96
N THR A 213 -35.67 65.61 -12.23
CA THR A 213 -36.01 66.90 -11.60
C THR A 213 -36.69 67.75 -12.66
N PRO A 214 -37.81 68.44 -12.36
CA PRO A 214 -38.55 69.19 -13.36
C PRO A 214 -37.96 70.60 -13.54
N GLY A 215 -37.81 71.02 -14.80
CA GLY A 215 -37.88 72.43 -15.15
C GLY A 215 -36.65 73.01 -15.87
N LYS A 216 -36.94 73.47 -17.10
CA LYS A 216 -36.32 74.57 -17.86
C LYS A 216 -35.26 74.19 -18.91
N SER A 217 -35.70 74.28 -20.17
CA SER A 217 -34.85 74.38 -21.36
C SER A 217 -34.04 75.70 -21.32
N PRO A 218 -32.83 75.75 -21.91
CA PRO A 218 -32.75 76.13 -23.33
C PRO A 218 -31.58 75.55 -24.16
N LYS A 219 -31.86 75.42 -25.47
CA LYS A 219 -31.01 75.62 -26.67
C LYS A 219 -29.77 74.75 -26.96
N ALA A 220 -29.68 74.46 -28.26
CA ALA A 220 -28.70 73.67 -28.98
C ALA A 220 -27.25 74.15 -28.84
N GLY A 221 -26.33 73.18 -28.84
CA GLY A 221 -24.90 73.39 -29.05
C GLY A 221 -24.04 72.26 -28.50
N VAL A 222 -23.61 71.35 -29.40
CA VAL A 222 -22.33 70.61 -29.40
C VAL A 222 -21.92 69.88 -28.10
N LEU A 223 -21.90 68.54 -28.15
CA LEU A 223 -20.72 67.70 -27.85
C LEU A 223 -21.11 66.21 -27.90
N ALA A 224 -20.43 65.49 -28.79
CA ALA A 224 -20.34 64.05 -28.76
C ALA A 224 -19.61 63.58 -27.48
N ASN A 225 -19.86 62.31 -27.13
CA ASN A 225 -19.19 61.48 -26.13
C ASN A 225 -19.56 61.65 -24.65
N SER A 226 -20.55 60.88 -24.20
CA SER A 226 -20.60 60.39 -22.81
C SER A 226 -21.05 58.92 -22.66
N VAL A 227 -21.30 58.19 -23.75
CA VAL A 227 -21.72 56.76 -23.73
C VAL A 227 -20.56 55.79 -23.45
N GLY A 228 -19.32 56.28 -23.34
CA GLY A 228 -18.14 55.41 -23.27
C GLY A 228 -17.72 54.88 -21.90
N SER A 229 -18.28 55.36 -20.78
CA SER A 229 -17.68 55.05 -19.46
C SER A 229 -18.11 53.68 -18.91
N SER A 230 -19.41 53.36 -18.96
CA SER A 230 -19.94 52.09 -18.42
C SER A 230 -19.48 50.87 -19.24
N GLY A 231 -19.39 51.02 -20.57
CA GLY A 231 -18.84 49.99 -21.45
C GLY A 231 -17.33 49.78 -21.29
N ARG A 232 -16.56 50.83 -20.94
CA ARG A 232 -15.12 50.71 -20.66
C ARG A 232 -14.83 50.03 -19.34
N GLU A 233 -15.60 50.35 -18.29
CA GLU A 233 -15.50 49.65 -17.00
C GLU A 233 -15.91 48.18 -17.16
N SER A 234 -16.96 47.92 -17.94
CA SER A 234 -17.40 46.56 -18.29
C SER A 234 -16.34 45.77 -19.07
N ASN A 235 -15.69 46.40 -20.04
CA ASN A 235 -14.63 45.74 -20.79
C ASN A 235 -13.36 45.54 -19.97
N LYS A 236 -13.06 46.44 -19.03
CA LYS A 236 -11.88 46.35 -18.15
C LYS A 236 -11.97 45.16 -17.19
N TRP A 237 -13.11 44.93 -16.54
CA TRP A 237 -13.26 43.76 -15.65
C TRP A 237 -13.24 42.45 -16.44
N MET A 238 -13.82 42.41 -17.65
CA MET A 238 -13.74 41.22 -18.50
C MET A 238 -12.29 40.91 -18.89
N THR A 239 -11.49 41.92 -19.24
CA THR A 239 -10.07 41.70 -19.57
C THR A 239 -9.25 41.24 -18.36
N GLU A 240 -9.55 41.75 -17.17
CA GLU A 240 -8.87 41.36 -15.93
C GLU A 240 -9.26 39.94 -15.49
N MET A 241 -10.53 39.56 -15.68
CA MET A 241 -11.00 38.20 -15.48
C MET A 241 -10.36 37.23 -16.48
N MET A 242 -10.24 37.63 -17.76
CA MET A 242 -9.57 36.84 -18.79
C MET A 242 -8.10 36.62 -18.48
N SER A 243 -7.36 37.66 -18.06
CA SER A 243 -5.95 37.51 -17.68
C SER A 243 -5.78 36.63 -16.44
N THR A 244 -6.70 36.72 -15.48
CA THR A 244 -6.68 35.86 -14.30
C THR A 244 -6.86 34.40 -14.70
N LEU A 245 -7.86 34.13 -15.55
CA LEU A 245 -8.12 32.80 -16.08
C LEU A 245 -6.93 32.26 -16.89
N GLU A 246 -6.29 33.09 -17.70
CA GLU A 246 -5.09 32.72 -18.46
C GLU A 246 -3.94 32.30 -17.53
N THR A 247 -3.66 33.09 -16.47
CA THR A 247 -2.63 32.73 -15.49
C THR A 247 -2.96 31.45 -14.72
N GLU A 248 -4.25 31.21 -14.43
CA GLU A 248 -4.69 30.00 -13.74
C GLU A 248 -4.53 28.77 -14.65
N VAL A 249 -4.92 28.89 -15.93
CA VAL A 249 -4.76 27.83 -16.93
C VAL A 249 -3.27 27.51 -17.17
N ASP A 250 -2.41 28.51 -17.24
CA ASP A 250 -0.96 28.32 -17.38
C ASP A 250 -0.37 27.61 -16.17
N SER A 251 -0.81 27.97 -14.95
CA SER A 251 -0.39 27.28 -13.72
C SER A 251 -0.82 25.81 -13.70
N LEU A 252 -2.03 25.52 -14.19
CA LEU A 252 -2.54 24.15 -14.33
C LEU A 252 -1.75 23.37 -15.38
N ARG A 253 -1.35 24.03 -16.48
CA ARG A 253 -0.53 23.41 -17.51
C ARG A 253 0.87 23.06 -16.99
N ASP A 254 1.48 23.94 -16.22
CA ASP A 254 2.80 23.71 -15.61
C ASP A 254 2.75 22.58 -14.57
N THR A 255 1.72 22.53 -13.73
CA THR A 255 1.55 21.43 -12.76
C THR A 255 1.30 20.09 -13.47
N LEU A 256 0.49 20.07 -14.52
CA LEU A 256 0.23 18.87 -15.32
C LEU A 256 1.49 18.41 -16.06
N TYR A 257 2.26 19.34 -16.63
CA TYR A 257 3.53 19.05 -17.28
C TYR A 257 4.55 18.47 -16.28
N SER A 258 4.64 19.06 -15.09
CA SER A 258 5.49 18.57 -14.00
C SER A 258 5.09 17.15 -13.58
N ALA A 259 3.80 16.90 -13.35
CA ALA A 259 3.29 15.57 -13.01
C ALA A 259 3.58 14.53 -14.10
N THR A 260 3.38 14.89 -15.37
CA THR A 260 3.68 14.01 -16.52
C THR A 260 5.17 13.69 -16.62
N ARG A 261 6.03 14.68 -16.33
CA ARG A 261 7.48 14.48 -16.27
C ARG A 261 7.87 13.52 -15.15
N PHE A 262 7.29 13.65 -13.96
CA PHE A 262 7.54 12.72 -12.86
C PHE A 262 7.11 11.29 -13.19
N ASP A 263 5.94 11.10 -13.81
CA ASP A 263 5.48 9.79 -14.25
C ASP A 263 6.45 9.15 -15.26
N LYS A 264 6.94 9.93 -16.23
CA LYS A 264 7.93 9.45 -17.20
C LYS A 264 9.24 9.03 -16.53
N VAL A 265 9.75 9.82 -15.59
CA VAL A 265 10.98 9.50 -14.85
C VAL A 265 10.76 8.27 -13.95
N ALA A 266 9.60 8.16 -13.29
CA ALA A 266 9.25 7.01 -12.47
C ALA A 266 9.22 5.73 -13.31
N LYS A 267 8.61 5.75 -14.50
CA LYS A 267 8.61 4.62 -15.44
C LYS A 267 10.02 4.21 -15.86
N GLN A 268 10.86 5.17 -16.23
CA GLN A 268 12.27 4.88 -16.58
C GLN A 268 13.03 4.25 -15.41
N TYR A 269 12.81 4.74 -14.19
CA TYR A 269 13.44 4.17 -13.00
C TYR A 269 12.93 2.75 -12.70
N THR A 270 11.61 2.52 -12.82
CA THR A 270 11.06 1.17 -12.64
C THR A 270 11.58 0.21 -13.69
N ASP A 271 11.70 0.63 -14.94
CA ASP A 271 12.25 -0.19 -16.02
C ASP A 271 13.72 -0.56 -15.74
N GLN A 272 14.53 0.39 -15.29
CA GLN A 272 15.92 0.13 -14.87
C GLN A 272 16.01 -0.85 -13.71
N VAL A 273 15.19 -0.69 -12.67
CA VAL A 273 15.18 -1.60 -11.53
C VAL A 273 14.72 -3.00 -11.93
N LEU A 274 13.69 -3.09 -12.77
CA LEU A 274 13.20 -4.37 -13.30
C LEU A 274 14.23 -5.06 -14.18
N GLU A 275 14.96 -4.31 -15.00
CA GLU A 275 16.07 -4.83 -15.82
C GLU A 275 17.19 -5.40 -14.93
N GLN A 276 17.60 -4.69 -13.88
CA GLN A 276 18.59 -5.19 -12.92
C GLN A 276 18.12 -6.46 -12.20
N ILE A 277 16.84 -6.50 -11.80
CA ILE A 277 16.25 -7.69 -11.18
C ILE A 277 16.19 -8.85 -12.19
N ALA A 278 15.84 -8.59 -13.45
CA ALA A 278 15.81 -9.60 -14.50
C ALA A 278 17.21 -10.19 -14.75
N LEU A 279 18.24 -9.35 -14.84
CA LEU A 279 19.64 -9.79 -14.95
C LEU A 279 20.07 -10.64 -13.75
N ALA A 280 19.73 -10.22 -12.52
CA ALA A 280 20.05 -10.99 -11.32
C ALA A 280 19.29 -12.32 -11.24
N LEU A 281 18.07 -12.40 -11.78
CA LEU A 281 17.31 -13.64 -11.89
C LEU A 281 17.88 -14.57 -12.95
N ASP A 282 18.30 -14.05 -14.10
CA ASP A 282 18.94 -14.82 -15.17
C ASP A 282 20.27 -15.43 -14.70
N GLU A 283 21.10 -14.64 -14.01
CA GLU A 283 22.36 -15.10 -13.40
C GLU A 283 22.12 -16.23 -12.38
N ARG A 284 21.00 -16.18 -11.65
CA ARG A 284 20.62 -17.23 -10.69
C ARG A 284 20.06 -18.48 -11.37
N GLN A 285 19.33 -18.33 -12.47
CA GLN A 285 18.71 -19.44 -13.20
C GLN A 285 19.71 -20.16 -14.11
N HIS A 286 20.73 -19.46 -14.60
CA HIS A 286 21.81 -20.01 -15.42
C HIS A 286 23.15 -19.75 -14.71
N PRO A 287 23.41 -20.39 -13.56
CA PRO A 287 24.71 -20.28 -12.92
C PRO A 287 25.75 -20.74 -13.93
N ARG A 288 26.64 -19.84 -14.35
CA ARG A 288 27.72 -20.15 -15.28
C ARG A 288 28.35 -21.46 -14.83
N THR A 289 28.20 -22.50 -15.64
CA THR A 289 28.99 -23.72 -15.54
C THR A 289 30.42 -23.31 -15.78
N THR A 290 31.10 -22.89 -14.71
CA THR A 290 32.54 -22.73 -14.70
C THR A 290 33.11 -24.13 -14.78
N GLU A 291 33.32 -24.57 -16.02
CA GLU A 291 34.20 -25.68 -16.36
C GLU A 291 35.54 -25.47 -15.66
N SER A 292 35.98 -26.53 -14.98
CA SER A 292 37.31 -26.68 -14.38
C SER A 292 38.37 -26.95 -15.43
#